data_AF-A0A7X5WMD4-F1
#
_entry.id   AF-A0A7X5WMD4-F1
#
_cell.length_a   1.000
_cell.length_b   1.000
_cell.length_c   1.000
_cell.angle_alpha   90.00
_cell.angle_beta   90.00
_cell.angle_gamma   90.00
#
_symmetry.space_group_name_H-M   'P 1'
#
loop_
_entity.id
_entity.type
_entity.pdbx_description
1 polymer ?
#
loop_
_entity_poly.entity_id
_entity_poly.type
_entity_poly.pdbx_seq_one_letter_code
_entity_poly.pdbx_strand_id
1 'polypeptide(L)'
;LEEYDDLFDSIDEERAWGLESLELLANYFTIEDPRSFDPLDRELDMLEDLDGIVIRGILDRMEETADGRLVITDYKTGKAPPERYALPAFFALKIYALLIRRRTGRTPDAVKL
;
A
#
# COMPACT_ATOMS: atom_id res chain seq x y z
N LEU A 1 17.71 -9.74 -13.96
CA LEU A 1 17.13 -11.07 -13.70
C LEU A 1 18.08 -11.94 -12.85
N GLU A 2 19.39 -11.68 -12.84
CA GLU A 2 20.41 -12.39 -12.01
C GLU A 2 20.46 -11.97 -10.52
N GLU A 3 19.52 -11.15 -10.02
CA GLU A 3 19.69 -10.52 -8.69
C GLU A 3 19.37 -11.45 -7.51
N TYR A 4 18.79 -12.64 -7.76
CA TYR A 4 18.26 -13.52 -6.71
C TYR A 4 18.61 -15.00 -6.86
N ASP A 5 19.58 -15.37 -7.70
CA ASP A 5 19.87 -16.77 -8.02
C ASP A 5 20.35 -17.61 -6.81
N ASP A 6 20.70 -16.98 -5.68
CA ASP A 6 21.15 -17.64 -4.44
C ASP A 6 20.38 -17.16 -3.20
N LEU A 7 19.09 -16.81 -3.33
CA LEU A 7 18.30 -16.37 -2.17
C LEU A 7 18.04 -17.50 -1.15
N PHE A 8 18.08 -18.75 -1.59
CA PHE A 8 17.80 -19.93 -0.77
C PHE A 8 18.90 -20.97 -0.95
N ASP A 9 19.29 -21.62 0.15
CA ASP A 9 20.32 -22.68 0.14
C ASP A 9 19.78 -23.99 -0.47
N SER A 10 18.45 -24.12 -0.60
CA SER A 10 17.81 -25.30 -1.19
C SER A 10 16.37 -25.04 -1.69
N ILE A 11 15.89 -25.92 -2.57
CA ILE A 11 14.49 -25.95 -3.03
C ILE A 11 13.50 -26.12 -1.87
N ASP A 12 13.89 -26.86 -0.82
CA ASP A 12 12.99 -27.09 0.32
C ASP A 12 12.86 -25.82 1.19
N GLU A 13 13.92 -25.03 1.31
CA GLU A 13 13.88 -23.72 1.98
C GLU A 13 13.05 -22.72 1.19
N GLU A 14 13.26 -22.62 -0.13
CA GLU A 14 12.44 -21.80 -1.03
C GLU A 14 10.96 -22.17 -0.90
N ARG A 15 10.64 -23.46 -0.88
CA ARG A 15 9.27 -23.95 -0.72
C ARG A 15 8.69 -23.56 0.63
N ALA A 16 9.46 -23.69 1.72
CA ALA A 16 9.00 -23.32 3.06
C ALA A 16 8.66 -21.82 3.11
N TRP A 17 9.56 -20.96 2.61
CA TRP A 17 9.34 -19.52 2.54
C TRP A 17 8.14 -19.14 1.67
N GLY A 18 7.96 -19.82 0.53
CA GLY A 18 6.81 -19.62 -0.35
C GLY A 18 5.48 -19.99 0.32
N LEU A 19 5.45 -21.08 1.09
CA LEU A 19 4.26 -21.49 1.85
C LEU A 19 3.91 -20.47 2.95
N GLU A 20 4.90 -19.96 3.68
CA GLU A 20 4.69 -18.89 4.67
C GLU A 20 4.15 -17.61 4.01
N SER A 21 4.67 -17.26 2.84
CA SER A 21 4.21 -16.10 2.08
C SER A 21 2.76 -16.26 1.58
N LEU A 22 2.38 -17.47 1.14
CA LEU A 22 1.00 -17.78 0.78
C LEU A 22 0.06 -17.71 1.97
N GLU A 23 0.50 -18.10 3.17
CA GLU A 23 -0.28 -17.97 4.39
C GLU A 23 -0.52 -16.49 4.76
N LEU A 24 0.49 -15.63 4.60
CA LEU A 24 0.31 -14.17 4.77
C LEU A 24 -0.74 -13.61 3.81
N LEU A 25 -0.70 -14.01 2.53
CA LEU A 25 -1.70 -13.60 1.53
C LEU A 25 -3.10 -14.14 1.87
N ALA A 26 -3.20 -15.41 2.27
CA ALA A 26 -4.48 -16.01 2.66
C ALA A 26 -5.10 -15.27 3.85
N ASN A 27 -4.28 -14.93 4.86
CA ASN A 27 -4.72 -14.15 6.01
C ASN A 27 -5.21 -12.76 5.59
N TYR A 28 -4.49 -12.07 4.72
CA TYR A 28 -4.94 -10.79 4.18
C TYR A 28 -6.29 -10.90 3.44
N PHE A 29 -6.50 -11.96 2.65
CA PHE A 29 -7.79 -12.19 1.97
C PHE A 29 -8.96 -12.48 2.91
N THR A 30 -8.72 -12.81 4.19
CA THR A 30 -9.79 -12.88 5.20
C THR A 30 -10.26 -11.49 5.64
N ILE A 31 -9.42 -10.47 5.48
CA ILE A 31 -9.69 -9.08 5.89
C ILE A 31 -10.35 -8.32 4.73
N GLU A 32 -9.87 -8.51 3.50
CA GLU A 32 -10.35 -7.81 2.31
C GLU A 32 -10.45 -8.75 1.11
N ASP A 33 -11.58 -8.73 0.37
CA ASP A 33 -11.69 -9.45 -0.91
C ASP A 33 -11.13 -8.55 -2.03
N PRO A 34 -9.98 -8.91 -2.65
CA PRO A 34 -9.35 -8.07 -3.67
C PRO A 34 -10.15 -7.94 -4.97
N ARG A 35 -11.25 -8.69 -5.12
CA ARG A 35 -12.16 -8.64 -6.28
C ARG A 35 -13.36 -7.73 -6.04
N SER A 36 -13.49 -7.16 -4.83
CA SER A 36 -14.66 -6.37 -4.43
C SER A 36 -14.59 -4.90 -4.83
N PHE A 37 -13.44 -4.44 -5.34
CA PHE A 37 -13.19 -3.07 -5.76
C PHE A 37 -12.43 -3.02 -7.09
N ASP A 38 -12.53 -1.89 -7.77
CA ASP A 38 -11.80 -1.61 -9.01
C ASP A 38 -10.86 -0.43 -8.75
N PRO A 39 -9.55 -0.68 -8.58
CA PRO A 39 -8.58 0.39 -8.32
C PRO A 39 -8.54 1.39 -9.48
N LEU A 40 -8.53 2.68 -9.16
CA LEU A 40 -8.17 3.73 -10.11
C LEU A 40 -6.70 3.62 -10.51
N ASP A 41 -5.84 3.36 -9.52
CA ASP A 41 -4.41 3.17 -9.70
C ASP A 41 -3.87 2.16 -8.68
N ARG A 42 -2.77 1.50 -9.07
CA ARG A 42 -1.95 0.64 -8.22
C ARG A 42 -0.48 0.99 -8.43
N GLU A 43 0.30 0.96 -7.35
CA GLU A 43 1.72 1.32 -7.39
C GLU A 43 1.95 2.70 -8.08
N LEU A 44 1.16 3.69 -7.68
CA LEU A 44 1.16 5.01 -8.28
C LEU A 44 2.46 5.74 -7.92
N ASP A 45 3.40 5.84 -8.87
CA ASP A 45 4.61 6.65 -8.71
C ASP A 45 4.24 8.14 -8.66
N MET A 46 4.67 8.79 -7.60
CA MET A 46 4.46 10.21 -7.36
C MET A 46 5.78 10.92 -7.22
N LEU A 47 5.93 12.00 -7.98
CA LEU A 47 7.06 12.92 -7.90
C LEU A 47 6.51 14.34 -8.03
N GLU A 48 6.48 15.07 -6.93
CA GLU A 48 5.85 16.38 -6.86
C GLU A 48 6.75 17.40 -6.16
N ASP A 49 6.82 18.61 -6.71
CA ASP A 49 7.43 19.76 -6.02
C ASP A 49 6.38 20.44 -5.13
N LEU A 50 6.68 20.52 -3.84
CA LEU A 50 5.95 21.26 -2.82
C LEU A 50 6.81 22.42 -2.33
N ASP A 51 6.67 23.57 -2.99
CA ASP A 51 7.30 24.84 -2.61
C ASP A 51 8.84 24.73 -2.47
N GLY A 52 9.47 24.03 -3.42
CA GLY A 52 10.91 23.79 -3.45
C GLY A 52 11.37 22.52 -2.74
N ILE A 53 10.43 21.72 -2.19
CA ILE A 53 10.70 20.38 -1.66
C ILE A 53 10.14 19.36 -2.65
N VAL A 54 11.02 18.59 -3.28
CA VAL A 54 10.61 17.48 -4.15
C VAL A 54 10.33 16.25 -3.29
N ILE A 55 9.07 15.79 -3.30
CA ILE A 55 8.65 14.55 -2.66
C ILE A 55 8.50 13.47 -3.70
N ARG A 56 9.10 12.31 -3.44
CA ARG A 56 8.88 11.08 -4.20
C ARG A 56 8.28 10.00 -3.31
N GLY A 57 7.35 9.22 -3.84
CA GLY A 57 6.88 7.99 -3.21
C GLY A 57 5.95 7.22 -4.12
N ILE A 58 5.64 5.98 -3.73
CA ILE A 58 4.76 5.08 -4.47
C ILE A 58 3.58 4.78 -3.54
N LEU A 59 2.36 5.06 -4.02
CA LEU A 59 1.14 4.69 -3.30
C LEU A 59 0.62 3.34 -3.81
N ASP A 60 0.42 2.39 -2.90
CA ASP A 60 0.04 1.02 -3.24
C ASP A 60 -1.30 0.95 -3.99
N ARG A 61 -2.35 1.65 -3.52
CA ARG A 61 -3.67 1.66 -4.16
C ARG A 61 -4.44 2.96 -3.98
N MET A 62 -5.11 3.38 -5.05
CA MET A 62 -6.16 4.40 -5.02
C MET A 62 -7.43 3.84 -5.66
N GLU A 63 -8.59 4.08 -5.07
CA GLU A 63 -9.89 3.60 -5.56
C GLU A 63 -10.97 4.66 -5.36
N GLU A 64 -12.00 4.64 -6.22
CA GLU A 64 -13.24 5.38 -5.99
C GLU A 64 -14.35 4.37 -5.69
N THR A 65 -14.97 4.51 -4.53
CA THR A 65 -16.05 3.61 -4.10
C THR A 65 -17.32 3.86 -4.91
N ALA A 66 -18.27 2.93 -4.85
CA ALA A 66 -19.54 3.06 -5.58
C ALA A 66 -20.36 4.33 -5.20
N ASP A 67 -20.15 4.89 -4.01
CA ASP A 67 -20.73 6.17 -3.55
C ASP A 67 -19.86 7.40 -3.89
N GLY A 68 -18.82 7.24 -4.71
CA GLY A 68 -17.98 8.33 -5.24
C GLY A 68 -16.88 8.82 -4.31
N ARG A 69 -16.62 8.12 -3.20
CA ARG A 69 -15.57 8.51 -2.24
C ARG A 69 -14.20 8.06 -2.73
N LEU A 70 -13.23 8.96 -2.69
CA LEU A 70 -11.85 8.67 -3.04
C LEU A 70 -11.13 8.09 -1.84
N VAL A 71 -10.60 6.87 -1.98
CA VAL A 71 -9.92 6.15 -0.91
C VAL A 71 -8.50 5.82 -1.35
N ILE A 72 -7.53 6.05 -0.45
CA ILE A 72 -6.14 5.62 -0.65
C ILE A 72 -5.79 4.57 0.37
N THR A 73 -5.06 3.55 -0.06
CA THR A 73 -4.66 2.40 0.78
C THR A 73 -3.17 2.15 0.61
N ASP A 74 -2.51 1.89 1.72
CA ASP A 74 -1.12 1.43 1.82
C ASP A 74 -1.16 0.07 2.54
N TYR A 75 -0.67 -0.98 1.90
CA TYR A 75 -0.70 -2.33 2.44
C TYR A 75 0.47 -2.54 3.40
N LYS A 76 0.18 -3.22 4.51
CA LYS A 76 1.20 -3.64 5.47
C LYS A 76 1.00 -5.11 5.83
N THR A 77 2.07 -5.89 5.70
CA THR A 77 2.12 -7.32 6.08
C THR A 77 2.52 -7.55 7.54
N GLY A 78 2.90 -6.47 8.25
CA GLY A 78 3.25 -6.53 9.67
C GLY A 78 2.04 -6.57 10.60
N LYS A 79 2.27 -6.90 11.88
CA LYS A 79 1.23 -6.82 12.90
C LYS A 79 0.67 -5.40 12.99
N ALA A 80 -0.65 -5.27 12.96
CA ALA A 80 -1.31 -3.99 13.19
C ALA A 80 -0.82 -3.39 14.53
N PRO A 81 -0.35 -2.13 14.54
CA PRO A 81 0.09 -1.50 15.77
C PRO A 81 -1.11 -1.33 16.73
N PRO A 82 -0.90 -1.42 18.05
CA PRO A 82 -1.91 -1.00 19.02
C PRO A 82 -2.37 0.43 18.72
N GLU A 83 -3.66 0.73 18.93
CA GLU A 83 -4.30 2.01 18.56
C GLU A 83 -3.48 3.26 18.96
N ARG A 84 -2.90 3.25 20.17
CA ARG A 84 -2.05 4.34 20.69
C ARG A 84 -0.79 4.64 19.86
N TYR A 85 -0.38 3.73 18.97
CA TYR A 85 0.77 3.85 18.07
C TYR A 85 0.37 3.92 16.59
N ALA A 86 -0.92 4.02 16.27
CA ALA A 86 -1.39 4.08 14.89
C ALA A 86 -1.11 5.45 14.24
N LEU A 87 -1.09 6.54 15.03
CA LEU A 87 -0.96 7.90 14.51
C LEU A 87 0.30 8.15 13.65
N PRO A 88 1.51 7.68 14.03
CA PRO A 88 2.68 7.79 13.17
C PRO A 88 2.55 7.05 11.83
N ALA A 89 1.89 5.89 11.81
CA ALA A 89 1.69 5.11 10.59
C ALA A 89 0.84 5.89 9.56
N PHE A 90 -0.17 6.63 10.04
CA PHE A 90 -0.99 7.49 9.18
C PHE A 90 -0.29 8.78 8.73
N PHE A 91 0.86 9.16 9.29
CA PHE A 91 1.54 10.39 8.86
C PHE A 91 2.03 10.30 7.42
N ALA A 92 2.62 9.16 7.02
CA ALA A 92 3.05 8.94 5.64
C ALA A 92 1.87 9.02 4.65
N LEU A 93 0.75 8.38 4.98
CA LEU A 93 -0.48 8.44 4.18
C LEU A 93 -1.03 9.86 4.01
N LYS A 94 -0.86 10.74 5.00
CA LYS A 94 -1.27 12.16 4.87
C LYS A 94 -0.43 12.91 3.83
N ILE A 95 0.84 12.55 3.66
CA ILE A 95 1.67 13.12 2.59
C ILE A 95 1.12 12.68 1.23
N TYR A 96 0.78 11.40 1.05
CA TYR A 96 0.15 10.93 -0.18
C TYR A 96 -1.21 11.60 -0.45
N ALA A 97 -2.04 11.76 0.57
CA ALA A 97 -3.30 12.50 0.44
C ALA A 97 -3.07 13.95 -0.02
N LEU A 98 -2.02 14.62 0.47
CA LEU A 98 -1.63 15.96 0.02
C LEU A 98 -1.20 15.97 -1.45
N LEU A 99 -0.37 15.00 -1.88
CA LEU A 99 0.08 14.90 -3.26
C LEU A 99 -1.09 14.66 -4.22
N ILE A 100 -2.01 13.76 -3.86
CA ILE A 100 -3.23 13.50 -4.64
C ILE A 100 -4.11 14.73 -4.72
N ARG A 101 -4.29 15.46 -3.61
CA ARG A 101 -5.03 16.72 -3.63
C ARG A 101 -4.39 17.75 -4.55
N ARG A 102 -3.06 17.85 -4.58
CA ARG A 102 -2.35 18.76 -5.48
C ARG A 102 -2.53 18.37 -6.95
N ARG A 103 -2.47 17.07 -7.27
CA ARG A 103 -2.65 16.54 -8.63
C ARG A 103 -4.09 16.68 -9.14
N THR A 104 -5.08 16.35 -8.29
CA THR A 104 -6.48 16.14 -8.71
C THR A 104 -7.43 17.25 -8.28
N GLY A 105 -7.00 18.13 -7.35
CA GLY A 105 -7.88 19.09 -6.68
C GLY A 105 -8.81 18.47 -5.61
N ARG A 106 -8.81 17.13 -5.44
CA ARG A 106 -9.66 16.40 -4.49
C ARG A 106 -8.82 15.85 -3.34
N THR A 107 -9.26 16.11 -2.11
CA THR A 107 -8.70 15.41 -0.94
C THR A 107 -9.32 14.02 -0.86
N PRO A 108 -8.53 12.94 -0.65
CA PRO A 108 -9.10 11.63 -0.34
C PRO A 108 -10.04 11.69 0.86
N ASP A 109 -11.17 11.01 0.77
CA ASP A 109 -12.21 10.92 1.80
C ASP A 109 -11.82 9.96 2.92
N ALA A 110 -10.98 8.96 2.61
CA ALA A 110 -10.46 8.02 3.59
C ALA A 110 -9.04 7.56 3.25
N VAL A 111 -8.29 7.18 4.30
CA VAL A 111 -6.98 6.55 4.21
C VAL A 111 -7.04 5.20 4.95
N LYS A 112 -6.42 4.16 4.39
CA LYS A 112 -6.39 2.81 4.95
C LYS A 112 -4.95 2.27 5.04
N LEU A 113 -4.70 1.45 6.06
CA LEU A 113 -3.48 0.66 6.31
C LEU A 113 -3.82 -0.83 6.36
#